data_AF-A0A1E1WDU0-F1
#
_entry.id   AF-A0A1E1WDU0-F1
#
_cell.length_a   1.000
_cell.length_b   1.000
_cell.length_c   1.000
_cell.angle_alpha   90.00
_cell.angle_beta   90.00
_cell.angle_gamma   90.00
#
_symmetry.space_group_name_H-M   'P 1'
#
loop_
_entity.id
_entity.type
_entity.pdbx_description
1 polymer ?
#
loop_
_entity_poly.entity_id
_entity_poly.type
_entity_poly.pdbx_seq_one_letter_code
_entity_poly.pdbx_strand_id
1 'polypeptide(L)'
;ARERALVPLEQRMRAFRAMLEHNDVSAFSTWEKELHKIVFDPRYLLLTSKERKQVFDKYVRERAEEERKEKKNRLQQKKLAFRALMEEAKLHSKSSFTEFSSKHGRDDRFKGIDKPRDRETYFNEYIGEVRKREKEEKERKREQAKAEFIALLKEKAVDRHARWADAKKKVDAEPKYKAVESSALREDYFREYCKLVKEERKKEKDAKEKDRDRSSKKEKKDKERDKEKEEEKKKEGKEKKKKEKGGDESESASEAEGVAEAAAAA
;
A
#
# COMPACT_ATOMS: atom_id res chain seq x y z
N ALA A 1 -33.49 41.98 -16.52
CA ALA A 1 -32.15 42.56 -16.25
C ALA A 1 -31.86 42.67 -14.75
N ARG A 2 -32.78 43.23 -13.93
CA ARG A 2 -32.62 43.33 -12.47
C ARG A 2 -32.46 41.97 -11.75
N GLU A 3 -33.21 40.95 -12.16
CA GLU A 3 -33.10 39.60 -11.56
C GLU A 3 -31.76 38.90 -11.81
N ARG A 4 -31.07 39.19 -12.93
CA ARG A 4 -29.74 38.62 -13.22
C ARG A 4 -28.65 39.16 -12.28
N ALA A 5 -28.85 40.35 -11.72
CA ALA A 5 -27.91 41.02 -10.82
C ALA A 5 -28.10 40.61 -9.35
N LEU A 6 -29.28 40.10 -8.99
CA LEU A 6 -29.61 39.69 -7.61
C LEU A 6 -29.30 38.22 -7.32
N VAL A 7 -29.37 37.35 -8.33
CA VAL A 7 -29.16 35.90 -8.18
C VAL A 7 -27.76 35.50 -8.65
N PRO A 8 -26.94 34.83 -7.81
CA PRO A 8 -25.62 34.33 -8.19
C PRO A 8 -25.65 33.50 -9.47
N LEU A 9 -24.59 33.59 -10.28
CA LEU A 9 -24.49 32.87 -11.55
C LEU A 9 -24.70 31.36 -11.38
N GLU A 10 -24.12 30.77 -10.33
CA GLU A 10 -24.28 29.35 -9.97
C GLU A 10 -25.76 28.94 -9.87
N GLN A 11 -26.57 29.76 -9.21
CA GLN A 11 -27.98 29.48 -8.97
C GLN A 11 -28.81 29.70 -10.23
N ARG A 12 -28.45 30.68 -11.07
CA ARG A 12 -29.04 30.86 -12.41
C ARG A 12 -28.72 29.66 -13.32
N MET A 13 -27.50 29.15 -13.30
CA MET A 13 -27.09 27.96 -14.05
C MET A 13 -27.82 26.70 -13.58
N ARG A 14 -27.99 26.53 -12.26
CA ARG A 14 -28.78 25.43 -11.68
C ARG A 14 -30.25 25.52 -12.09
N ALA A 15 -30.85 26.72 -12.05
CA ALA A 15 -32.24 26.93 -12.46
C ALA A 15 -32.45 26.61 -13.95
N PHE A 16 -31.51 27.03 -14.80
CA PHE A 16 -31.54 26.71 -16.23
C PHE A 16 -31.36 25.21 -16.47
N ARG A 17 -30.47 24.54 -15.75
CA ARG A 17 -30.32 23.07 -15.82
C ARG A 17 -31.60 22.35 -15.42
N ALA A 18 -32.21 22.73 -14.30
CA ALA A 18 -33.48 22.16 -13.84
C ALA A 18 -34.61 22.38 -14.84
N MET A 19 -34.59 23.51 -15.55
CA MET A 19 -35.52 23.76 -16.67
C MET A 19 -35.30 22.79 -17.83
N LEU A 20 -34.05 22.51 -18.23
CA LEU A 20 -33.75 21.52 -19.28
C LEU A 20 -34.29 20.14 -18.89
N GLU A 21 -34.16 19.77 -17.61
CA GLU A 21 -34.69 18.52 -17.07
C GLU A 21 -36.22 18.49 -17.01
N HIS A 22 -36.88 19.53 -16.48
CA HIS A 22 -38.34 19.58 -16.36
C HIS A 22 -39.07 19.60 -17.70
N ASN A 23 -38.44 20.14 -18.74
CA ASN A 23 -39.02 20.21 -20.09
C ASN A 23 -38.58 19.03 -20.97
N ASP A 24 -38.01 17.97 -20.39
CA ASP A 24 -37.56 16.77 -21.09
C ASP A 24 -36.72 17.10 -22.34
N VAL A 25 -35.74 17.98 -22.17
CA VAL A 25 -34.80 18.32 -23.25
C VAL A 25 -33.90 17.12 -23.49
N SER A 26 -33.94 16.61 -24.73
CA SER A 26 -33.21 15.40 -25.09
C SER A 26 -31.71 15.66 -25.22
N ALA A 27 -30.91 14.83 -24.54
CA ALA A 27 -29.44 14.82 -24.67
C ALA A 27 -28.94 14.24 -26.01
N PHE A 28 -29.84 13.69 -26.84
CA PHE A 28 -29.50 13.11 -28.15
C PHE A 28 -30.06 13.94 -29.32
N SER A 29 -30.59 15.13 -29.04
CA SER A 29 -31.17 16.06 -30.01
C SER A 29 -30.32 17.32 -30.15
N THR A 30 -30.54 18.11 -31.20
CA THR A 30 -29.83 19.38 -31.40
C THR A 30 -30.49 20.52 -30.63
N TRP A 31 -29.71 21.52 -30.23
CA TRP A 31 -30.20 22.71 -29.51
C TRP A 31 -31.41 23.36 -30.19
N GLU A 32 -31.35 23.53 -31.51
CA GLU A 32 -32.43 24.17 -32.30
C GLU A 32 -33.74 23.38 -32.23
N LYS A 33 -33.66 22.04 -32.23
CA LYS A 33 -34.84 21.18 -32.13
C LYS A 33 -35.47 21.22 -30.75
N GLU A 34 -34.67 21.40 -29.70
CA GLU A 34 -35.15 21.46 -28.32
C GLU A 34 -35.51 22.88 -27.85
N LEU A 35 -35.08 23.93 -28.58
CA LEU A 35 -35.22 25.32 -28.17
C LEU A 35 -36.68 25.73 -27.91
N HIS A 36 -37.61 25.27 -28.74
CA HIS A 36 -39.03 25.61 -28.61
C HIS A 36 -39.64 25.14 -27.27
N LYS A 37 -39.06 24.11 -26.64
CA LYS A 37 -39.50 23.60 -25.33
C LYS A 37 -39.14 24.53 -24.17
N ILE A 38 -38.11 25.36 -24.34
CA ILE A 38 -37.52 26.13 -23.24
C ILE A 38 -37.58 27.65 -23.47
N VAL A 39 -37.76 28.11 -24.70
CA VAL A 39 -37.69 29.54 -25.05
C VAL A 39 -38.74 30.40 -24.34
N PHE A 40 -39.89 29.81 -23.98
CA PHE A 40 -40.97 30.49 -23.26
C PHE A 40 -40.86 30.41 -21.73
N ASP A 41 -39.93 29.61 -21.21
CA ASP A 41 -39.73 29.50 -19.76
C ASP A 41 -39.00 30.75 -19.23
N PRO A 42 -39.50 31.40 -18.15
CA PRO A 42 -38.84 32.58 -17.58
C PRO A 42 -37.36 32.35 -17.23
N ARG A 43 -37.00 31.12 -16.84
CA ARG A 43 -35.63 30.72 -16.49
C ARG A 43 -34.68 30.79 -17.69
N TYR A 44 -35.18 30.71 -18.93
CA TYR A 44 -34.38 30.88 -20.13
C TYR A 44 -33.73 32.27 -20.20
N LEU A 45 -34.42 33.29 -19.70
CA LEU A 45 -33.93 34.67 -19.67
C LEU A 45 -32.93 34.92 -18.54
N LEU A 46 -32.65 33.96 -17.65
CA LEU A 46 -31.69 34.14 -16.55
C LEU A 46 -30.24 34.04 -17.02
N LEU A 47 -29.96 33.45 -18.19
CA LEU A 47 -28.62 33.25 -18.73
C LEU A 47 -28.40 34.01 -20.04
N THR A 48 -27.14 34.34 -20.33
CA THR A 48 -26.67 34.83 -21.64
C THR A 48 -26.51 33.69 -22.64
N SER A 49 -26.38 34.00 -23.94
CA SER A 49 -26.19 32.97 -24.99
C SER A 49 -25.00 32.05 -24.70
N LYS A 50 -23.86 32.62 -24.25
CA LYS A 50 -22.66 31.85 -23.90
C LYS A 50 -22.88 30.93 -22.69
N GLU A 51 -23.51 31.44 -21.63
CA GLU A 51 -23.84 30.67 -20.42
C GLU A 51 -24.85 29.55 -20.73
N ARG A 52 -25.88 29.81 -21.54
CA ARG A 52 -26.86 28.80 -21.98
C ARG A 52 -26.18 27.65 -22.71
N LYS A 53 -25.30 27.96 -23.67
CA LYS A 53 -24.54 26.95 -24.40
C LYS A 53 -23.68 26.10 -23.46
N GLN A 54 -22.97 26.73 -22.51
CA GLN A 54 -22.16 26.01 -21.53
C GLN A 54 -22.99 25.06 -20.66
N VAL A 55 -24.14 25.52 -20.14
CA VAL A 55 -25.01 24.67 -19.31
C VAL A 55 -25.65 23.55 -20.14
N PHE A 56 -26.06 23.84 -21.38
CA PHE A 56 -26.63 22.85 -22.29
C PHE A 56 -25.60 21.77 -22.68
N ASP A 57 -24.40 22.15 -23.12
CA ASP A 57 -23.34 21.21 -23.48
C ASP A 57 -22.94 20.31 -22.30
N LYS A 58 -22.96 20.86 -21.08
CA LYS A 58 -22.73 20.10 -19.85
C LYS A 58 -23.89 19.14 -19.54
N TYR A 59 -25.13 19.63 -19.63
CA TYR A 59 -26.34 18.83 -19.41
C TYR A 59 -26.41 17.65 -20.39
N VAL A 60 -26.16 17.88 -21.68
CA VAL A 60 -26.14 16.84 -22.71
C VAL A 60 -25.11 15.75 -22.39
N ARG A 61 -23.89 16.14 -22.02
CA ARG A 61 -22.83 15.18 -21.63
C ARG A 61 -23.24 14.37 -20.40
N GLU A 62 -23.66 15.04 -19.33
CA GLU A 62 -23.99 14.36 -18.08
C GLU A 62 -25.23 13.46 -18.21
N ARG A 63 -26.26 13.87 -18.95
CA ARG A 63 -27.43 13.02 -19.22
C ARG A 63 -27.09 11.80 -20.07
N ALA A 64 -26.29 11.96 -21.11
CA ALA A 64 -25.85 10.84 -21.92
C ALA A 64 -24.96 9.86 -21.13
N GLU A 65 -24.17 10.35 -20.17
CA GLU A 65 -23.40 9.52 -19.24
C GLU A 65 -24.29 8.84 -18.19
N GLU A 66 -25.27 9.55 -17.65
CA GLU A 66 -26.23 9.06 -16.66
C GLU A 66 -27.05 7.90 -17.23
N GLU A 67 -27.66 8.04 -18.41
CA GLU A 67 -28.40 6.93 -19.03
C GLU A 67 -27.51 5.69 -19.30
N ARG A 68 -26.27 5.89 -19.76
CA ARG A 68 -25.32 4.78 -19.93
C ARG A 68 -24.98 4.12 -18.60
N LYS A 69 -24.76 4.92 -17.56
CA LYS A 69 -24.45 4.45 -16.21
C LYS A 69 -25.62 3.71 -15.60
N GLU A 70 -26.85 4.20 -15.74
CA GLU A 70 -28.07 3.53 -15.27
C GLU A 70 -28.28 2.19 -15.97
N LYS A 71 -28.12 2.13 -17.29
CA LYS A 71 -28.21 0.86 -18.03
C LYS A 71 -27.15 -0.14 -17.56
N LYS A 72 -25.92 0.30 -17.34
CA LYS A 72 -24.84 -0.54 -16.79
C LYS A 72 -25.13 -0.97 -15.35
N ASN A 73 -25.60 -0.05 -14.50
CA ASN A 73 -25.89 -0.31 -13.09
C ASN A 73 -27.04 -1.30 -12.94
N ARG A 74 -28.10 -1.19 -13.74
CA ARG A 74 -29.21 -2.15 -13.75
C ARG A 74 -28.76 -3.56 -14.12
N LEU A 75 -27.88 -3.70 -15.12
CA LEU A 75 -27.31 -5.00 -15.49
C LEU A 75 -26.41 -5.55 -14.36
N GLN A 76 -25.61 -4.69 -13.75
CA GLN A 76 -24.75 -5.06 -12.62
C GLN A 76 -25.57 -5.51 -11.41
N GLN A 77 -26.67 -4.82 -11.09
CA GLN A 77 -27.61 -5.22 -10.03
C GLN A 77 -28.22 -6.59 -10.30
N LYS A 78 -28.66 -6.86 -11.54
CA LYS A 78 -29.12 -8.19 -11.94
C LYS A 78 -28.04 -9.26 -11.72
N LYS A 79 -26.78 -8.99 -12.10
CA LYS A 79 -25.64 -9.91 -11.86
C LYS A 79 -25.38 -10.14 -10.36
N LEU A 80 -25.40 -9.08 -9.54
CA LEU A 80 -25.23 -9.18 -8.10
C LEU A 80 -26.36 -9.97 -7.43
N ALA A 81 -27.61 -9.75 -7.84
CA ALA A 81 -28.75 -10.49 -7.34
C ALA A 81 -28.65 -11.99 -7.68
N PHE A 82 -28.25 -12.33 -8.91
CA PHE A 82 -27.99 -13.71 -9.32
C PHE A 82 -26.87 -14.36 -8.48
N ARG A 83 -25.82 -13.59 -8.17
CA ARG A 83 -24.74 -14.05 -7.28
C ARG A 83 -25.22 -14.29 -5.85
N ALA A 84 -26.02 -13.38 -5.29
CA ALA A 84 -26.58 -13.55 -3.95
C ALA A 84 -27.45 -14.81 -3.84
N LEU A 85 -28.21 -15.13 -4.89
CA LEU A 85 -28.97 -16.39 -4.98
C LEU A 85 -28.04 -17.62 -4.92
N MET A 86 -26.90 -17.60 -5.62
CA MET A 86 -25.92 -18.69 -5.58
C MET A 86 -25.25 -18.82 -4.20
N GLU A 87 -24.99 -17.71 -3.53
CA GLU A 87 -24.46 -17.70 -2.15
C GLU A 87 -25.47 -18.25 -1.13
N GLU A 88 -26.74 -17.86 -1.25
CA GLU A 88 -27.84 -18.37 -0.43
C GLU A 88 -28.08 -19.87 -0.64
N ALA A 89 -27.90 -20.34 -1.88
CA ALA A 89 -27.99 -21.76 -2.23
C ALA A 89 -26.85 -22.62 -1.65
N LYS A 90 -25.81 -22.01 -1.07
CA LYS A 90 -24.64 -22.68 -0.46
C LYS A 90 -24.00 -23.71 -1.39
N LEU A 91 -23.76 -23.31 -2.64
CA LEU A 91 -23.14 -24.18 -3.64
C LEU A 91 -21.71 -24.56 -3.23
N HIS A 92 -21.30 -25.76 -3.62
CA HIS A 92 -19.96 -26.30 -3.40
C HIS A 92 -19.29 -26.60 -4.75
N SER A 93 -18.00 -26.96 -4.73
CA SER A 93 -17.18 -27.22 -5.93
C SER A 93 -17.72 -28.28 -6.91
N LYS A 94 -18.70 -29.10 -6.51
CA LYS A 94 -19.32 -30.16 -7.32
C LYS A 94 -20.77 -29.86 -7.70
N SER A 95 -21.34 -28.72 -7.28
CA SER A 95 -22.71 -28.36 -7.63
C SER A 95 -22.85 -28.20 -9.15
N SER A 96 -23.98 -28.66 -9.69
CA SER A 96 -24.25 -28.61 -11.13
C SER A 96 -25.22 -27.48 -11.50
N PHE A 97 -25.04 -26.90 -12.68
CA PHE A 97 -25.94 -25.84 -13.16
C PHE A 97 -27.36 -26.36 -13.38
N THR A 98 -27.50 -27.61 -13.85
CA THR A 98 -28.79 -28.26 -14.06
C THR A 98 -29.58 -28.36 -12.76
N GLU A 99 -28.98 -28.87 -11.69
CA GLU A 99 -29.63 -28.98 -10.37
C GLU A 99 -30.00 -27.60 -9.81
N PHE A 100 -29.07 -26.63 -9.89
CA PHE A 100 -29.32 -25.26 -9.45
C PHE A 100 -30.48 -24.62 -10.22
N SER A 101 -30.52 -24.81 -11.54
CA SER A 101 -31.59 -24.27 -12.41
C SER A 101 -32.93 -24.93 -12.14
N SER A 102 -32.97 -26.24 -11.91
CA SER A 102 -34.21 -26.95 -11.55
C SER A 102 -34.78 -26.45 -10.22
N LYS A 103 -33.92 -26.15 -9.24
CA LYS A 103 -34.33 -25.68 -7.91
C LYS A 103 -34.72 -24.20 -7.88
N HIS A 104 -33.98 -23.35 -8.58
CA HIS A 104 -34.11 -21.89 -8.50
C HIS A 104 -34.66 -21.22 -9.77
N GLY A 105 -35.08 -22.00 -10.77
CA GLY A 105 -35.54 -21.47 -12.07
C GLY A 105 -36.77 -20.56 -12.01
N ARG A 106 -37.53 -20.61 -10.90
CA ARG A 106 -38.69 -19.74 -10.67
C ARG A 106 -38.34 -18.42 -9.97
N ASP A 107 -37.15 -18.29 -9.37
CA ASP A 107 -36.69 -17.11 -8.63
C ASP A 107 -36.47 -15.91 -9.57
N ASP A 108 -36.90 -14.73 -9.14
CA ASP A 108 -36.80 -13.51 -9.93
C ASP A 108 -35.35 -13.08 -10.21
N ARG A 109 -34.43 -13.38 -9.28
CA ARG A 109 -32.99 -13.13 -9.45
C ARG A 109 -32.40 -14.07 -10.51
N PHE A 110 -32.90 -15.30 -10.61
CA PHE A 110 -32.53 -16.25 -11.67
C PHE A 110 -33.05 -15.78 -13.04
N LYS A 111 -34.32 -15.39 -13.11
CA LYS A 111 -34.95 -14.88 -14.34
C LYS A 111 -34.40 -13.52 -14.76
N GLY A 112 -33.90 -12.73 -13.81
CA GLY A 112 -33.35 -11.40 -14.05
C GLY A 112 -32.17 -11.38 -15.02
N ILE A 113 -31.47 -12.49 -15.18
CA ILE A 113 -30.51 -12.71 -16.28
C ILE A 113 -31.28 -13.29 -17.47
N ASP A 114 -31.47 -12.48 -18.51
CA ASP A 114 -32.39 -12.85 -19.60
C ASP A 114 -31.84 -13.99 -20.47
N LYS A 115 -30.52 -14.02 -20.70
CA LYS A 115 -29.87 -15.02 -21.57
C LYS A 115 -29.49 -16.29 -20.78
N PRO A 116 -29.96 -17.49 -21.18
CA PRO A 116 -29.60 -18.74 -20.51
C PRO A 116 -28.10 -19.02 -20.49
N ARG A 117 -27.39 -18.70 -21.59
CA ARG A 117 -25.93 -18.85 -21.69
C ARG A 117 -25.18 -17.98 -20.67
N ASP A 118 -25.68 -16.79 -20.39
CA ASP A 118 -25.07 -15.88 -19.40
C ASP A 118 -25.28 -16.43 -17.98
N ARG A 119 -26.43 -17.05 -17.70
CA ARG A 119 -26.70 -17.73 -16.41
C ARG A 119 -25.66 -18.81 -16.13
N GLU A 120 -25.43 -19.69 -17.12
CA GLU A 120 -24.46 -20.78 -17.00
C GLU A 120 -23.03 -20.24 -16.88
N THR A 121 -22.70 -19.18 -17.62
CA THR A 121 -21.39 -18.51 -17.52
C THR A 121 -21.16 -17.97 -16.10
N TYR A 122 -22.11 -17.22 -15.55
CA TYR A 122 -22.00 -16.68 -14.19
C TYR A 122 -21.99 -17.77 -13.12
N PHE A 123 -22.73 -18.85 -13.33
CA PHE A 123 -22.67 -20.02 -12.46
C PHE A 123 -21.27 -20.65 -12.46
N ASN A 124 -20.70 -20.89 -13.65
CA ASN A 124 -19.36 -21.49 -13.76
C ASN A 124 -18.27 -20.58 -13.19
N GLU A 125 -18.36 -19.27 -13.41
CA GLU A 125 -17.50 -18.27 -12.73
C GLU A 125 -17.58 -18.43 -11.21
N TYR A 126 -18.80 -18.47 -10.66
CA TYR A 126 -19.04 -18.61 -9.23
C TYR A 126 -18.49 -19.94 -8.66
N ILE A 127 -18.74 -21.07 -9.33
CA ILE A 127 -18.20 -22.37 -8.91
C ILE A 127 -16.67 -22.38 -8.99
N GLY A 128 -16.07 -21.69 -9.98
CA GLY A 128 -14.63 -21.48 -10.05
C GLY A 128 -14.09 -20.72 -8.83
N GLU A 129 -14.77 -19.65 -8.41
CA GLU A 129 -14.43 -18.91 -7.20
C GLU A 129 -14.60 -19.76 -5.92
N VAL A 130 -15.67 -20.55 -5.83
CA VAL A 130 -15.89 -21.48 -4.70
C VAL A 130 -14.76 -22.50 -4.61
N ARG A 131 -14.37 -23.14 -5.72
CA ARG A 131 -13.22 -24.07 -5.77
C ARG A 131 -11.93 -23.40 -5.31
N LYS A 132 -11.67 -22.19 -5.78
CA LYS A 132 -10.50 -21.41 -5.39
C LYS A 132 -10.52 -21.12 -3.89
N ARG A 133 -11.64 -20.64 -3.35
CA ARG A 133 -11.82 -20.35 -1.92
C ARG A 133 -11.64 -21.60 -1.05
N GLU A 134 -12.26 -22.73 -1.42
CA GLU A 134 -12.11 -24.00 -0.71
C GLU A 134 -10.66 -24.48 -0.69
N LYS A 135 -9.94 -24.34 -1.82
CA LYS A 135 -8.51 -24.68 -1.90
C LYS A 135 -7.67 -23.77 -1.02
N GLU A 136 -7.84 -22.45 -1.11
CA GLU A 136 -7.12 -21.46 -0.31
C GLU A 136 -7.40 -21.63 1.18
N GLU A 137 -8.64 -21.94 1.58
CA GLU A 137 -8.99 -22.20 2.97
C GLU A 137 -8.30 -23.47 3.49
N LYS A 138 -8.26 -24.53 2.69
CA LYS A 138 -7.55 -25.77 3.03
C LYS A 138 -6.04 -25.55 3.16
N GLU A 139 -5.44 -24.81 2.22
CA GLU A 139 -4.03 -24.43 2.27
C GLU A 139 -3.72 -23.57 3.49
N ARG A 140 -4.54 -22.54 3.77
CA ARG A 140 -4.41 -21.69 4.96
C ARG A 140 -4.50 -22.49 6.25
N LYS A 141 -5.46 -23.42 6.38
CA LYS A 141 -5.55 -24.30 7.56
C LYS A 141 -4.31 -25.18 7.71
N ARG A 142 -3.79 -25.72 6.61
CA ARG A 142 -2.54 -26.51 6.62
C ARG A 142 -1.33 -25.67 7.02
N GLU A 143 -1.20 -24.47 6.50
CA GLU A 143 -0.10 -23.54 6.86
C GLU A 143 -0.20 -23.07 8.31
N GLN A 144 -1.40 -22.79 8.79
CA GLN A 144 -1.64 -22.45 10.19
C GLN A 144 -1.26 -23.61 11.11
N ALA A 145 -1.72 -24.84 10.83
CA ALA A 145 -1.37 -26.02 11.61
C ALA A 145 0.15 -26.26 11.61
N LYS A 146 0.82 -26.05 10.47
CA LYS A 146 2.29 -26.10 10.38
C LYS A 146 2.96 -25.04 11.25
N ALA A 147 2.51 -23.79 11.18
CA ALA A 147 3.09 -22.69 11.95
C ALA A 147 2.93 -22.92 13.47
N GLU A 148 1.75 -23.36 13.91
CA GLU A 148 1.47 -23.71 15.30
C GLU A 148 2.31 -24.89 15.79
N PHE A 149 2.52 -25.90 14.93
CA PHE A 149 3.39 -27.04 15.23
C PHE A 149 4.86 -26.61 15.37
N ILE A 150 5.37 -25.77 14.47
CA ILE A 150 6.73 -25.21 14.55
C ILE A 150 6.89 -24.36 15.81
N ALA A 151 5.89 -23.53 16.14
CA ALA A 151 5.90 -22.73 17.36
C ALA A 151 5.95 -23.61 18.61
N LEU A 152 5.23 -24.74 18.62
CA LEU A 152 5.27 -25.72 19.72
C LEU A 152 6.68 -26.33 19.87
N LEU A 153 7.34 -26.72 18.77
CA LEU A 153 8.71 -27.24 18.82
C LEU A 153 9.70 -26.22 19.41
N LYS A 154 9.51 -24.95 19.07
CA LYS A 154 10.30 -23.84 19.63
C LYS A 154 10.02 -23.64 21.11
N GLU A 155 8.76 -23.67 21.52
CA GLU A 155 8.31 -23.53 22.92
C GLU A 155 8.88 -24.63 23.81
N LYS A 156 8.87 -25.89 23.35
CA LYS A 156 9.45 -27.04 24.08
C LYS A 156 10.97 -27.14 23.96
N ALA A 157 11.63 -26.09 23.44
CA ALA A 157 13.08 -25.98 23.28
C ALA A 157 13.69 -27.22 22.59
N VAL A 158 13.09 -27.66 21.49
CA VAL A 158 13.61 -28.80 20.73
C VAL A 158 14.89 -28.38 20.00
N ASP A 159 15.98 -29.13 20.21
CA ASP A 159 17.28 -28.86 19.62
C ASP A 159 17.35 -29.23 18.14
N ARG A 160 18.20 -28.55 17.37
CA ARG A 160 18.39 -28.80 15.92
C ARG A 160 18.90 -30.20 15.60
N HIS A 161 19.63 -30.83 16.53
CA HIS A 161 20.19 -32.17 16.42
C HIS A 161 19.34 -33.21 17.13
N ALA A 162 18.19 -32.81 17.70
CA ALA A 162 17.26 -33.74 18.31
C ALA A 162 16.84 -34.82 17.29
N ARG A 163 16.62 -36.04 17.77
CA ARG A 163 15.95 -37.07 16.96
C ARG A 163 14.45 -36.87 17.06
N TRP A 164 13.74 -37.20 15.98
CA TRP A 164 12.28 -37.08 15.94
C TRP A 164 11.60 -37.85 17.08
N ALA A 165 12.11 -39.04 17.43
CA ALA A 165 11.58 -39.85 18.53
C ALA A 165 11.63 -39.12 19.88
N ASP A 166 12.70 -38.36 20.16
CA ASP A 166 12.87 -37.64 21.41
C ASP A 166 12.06 -36.34 21.42
N ALA A 167 11.97 -35.66 20.27
CA ALA A 167 11.12 -34.49 20.09
C ALA A 167 9.64 -34.87 20.27
N LYS A 168 9.19 -35.97 19.66
CA LYS A 168 7.80 -36.46 19.72
C LYS A 168 7.32 -36.67 21.15
N LYS A 169 8.12 -37.30 22.02
CA LYS A 169 7.80 -37.50 23.45
C LYS A 169 7.53 -36.21 24.23
N LYS A 170 8.00 -35.06 23.73
CA LYS A 170 7.81 -33.74 24.36
C LYS A 170 6.58 -32.99 23.87
N VAL A 171 6.04 -33.37 22.70
CA VAL A 171 4.98 -32.62 22.00
C VAL A 171 3.72 -33.42 21.73
N ASP A 172 3.74 -34.74 21.87
CA ASP A 172 2.64 -35.64 21.48
C ASP A 172 1.32 -35.43 22.25
N ALA A 173 1.39 -34.96 23.49
CA ALA A 173 0.21 -34.63 24.30
C ALA A 173 -0.52 -33.35 23.85
N GLU A 174 0.16 -32.46 23.12
CA GLU A 174 -0.31 -31.10 22.85
C GLU A 174 -1.37 -31.04 21.74
N PRO A 175 -2.39 -30.17 21.86
CA PRO A 175 -3.41 -30.01 20.82
C PRO A 175 -2.84 -29.63 19.45
N LYS A 176 -1.80 -28.77 19.44
CA LYS A 176 -1.12 -28.32 18.22
C LYS A 176 -0.40 -29.48 17.49
N TYR A 177 0.03 -30.50 18.21
CA TYR A 177 0.59 -31.73 17.62
C TYR A 177 -0.50 -32.57 16.95
N LYS A 178 -1.65 -32.71 17.61
CA LYS A 178 -2.80 -33.47 17.11
C LYS A 178 -3.44 -32.81 15.89
N ALA A 179 -3.39 -31.48 15.79
CA ALA A 179 -3.90 -30.70 14.65
C ALA A 179 -3.25 -31.04 13.30
N VAL A 180 -2.01 -31.56 13.31
CA VAL A 180 -1.38 -32.13 12.11
C VAL A 180 -1.69 -33.62 12.09
N GLU A 181 -2.61 -34.09 11.25
CA GLU A 181 -3.11 -35.47 11.31
C GLU A 181 -2.07 -36.52 10.85
N SER A 182 -1.29 -36.20 9.82
CA SER A 182 -0.34 -37.15 9.22
C SER A 182 0.99 -37.21 9.97
N SER A 183 1.39 -38.42 10.39
CA SER A 183 2.71 -38.64 11.03
C SER A 183 3.88 -38.27 10.13
N ALA A 184 3.76 -38.50 8.81
CA ALA A 184 4.79 -38.11 7.85
C ALA A 184 4.94 -36.58 7.79
N LEU A 185 3.81 -35.85 7.75
CA LEU A 185 3.83 -34.38 7.77
C LEU A 185 4.42 -33.82 9.06
N ARG A 186 4.12 -34.43 10.22
CA ARG A 186 4.73 -34.02 11.49
C ARG A 186 6.25 -34.13 11.45
N GLU A 187 6.76 -35.23 10.90
CA GLU A 187 8.20 -35.44 10.77
C GLU A 187 8.84 -34.49 9.74
N ASP A 188 8.17 -34.21 8.63
CA ASP A 188 8.61 -33.21 7.66
C ASP A 188 8.69 -31.81 8.28
N TYR A 189 7.67 -31.39 9.04
CA TYR A 189 7.66 -30.11 9.76
C TYR A 189 8.75 -30.04 10.83
N PHE A 190 9.03 -31.16 11.51
CA PHE A 190 10.15 -31.25 12.43
C PHE A 190 11.50 -31.06 11.72
N ARG A 191 11.72 -31.76 10.59
CA ARG A 191 12.94 -31.59 9.78
C ARG A 191 13.08 -30.16 9.26
N GLU A 192 11.98 -29.53 8.88
CA GLU A 192 11.95 -28.13 8.48
C GLU A 192 12.30 -27.19 9.64
N TYR A 193 11.73 -27.40 10.83
CA TYR A 193 12.10 -26.67 12.04
C TYR A 193 13.59 -26.80 12.36
N CYS A 194 14.17 -28.01 12.32
CA CYS A 194 15.59 -28.19 12.55
C CYS A 194 16.46 -27.43 11.53
N LYS A 195 16.02 -27.37 10.26
CA LYS A 195 16.67 -26.53 9.23
C LYS A 195 16.54 -25.04 9.56
N LEU A 196 15.36 -24.57 9.96
CA LEU A 196 15.12 -23.17 10.34
C LEU A 196 15.99 -22.75 11.52
N VAL A 197 16.08 -23.55 12.58
CA VAL A 197 16.95 -23.27 13.73
C VAL A 197 18.44 -23.24 13.34
N LYS A 198 18.86 -24.12 12.42
CA LYS A 198 20.23 -24.13 11.89
C LYS A 198 20.53 -22.84 11.11
N GLU A 199 19.61 -22.41 10.24
CA GLU A 199 19.74 -21.18 9.46
C GLU A 199 19.66 -19.92 10.34
N GLU A 200 18.79 -19.86 11.35
CA GLU A 200 18.72 -18.76 12.31
C GLU A 200 20.05 -18.59 13.05
N ARG A 201 20.64 -19.67 13.59
CA ARG A 201 21.96 -19.60 14.24
C ARG A 201 23.08 -19.20 13.29
N LYS A 202 23.02 -19.63 12.02
CA LYS A 202 23.99 -19.20 11.01
C LYS A 202 23.88 -17.70 10.75
N LYS A 203 22.66 -17.20 10.53
CA LYS A 203 22.39 -15.77 10.34
C LYS A 203 22.80 -14.93 11.56
N GLU A 204 22.56 -15.42 12.77
CA GLU A 204 22.99 -14.76 14.00
C GLU A 204 24.52 -14.67 14.08
N LYS A 205 25.22 -15.76 13.73
CA LYS A 205 26.69 -15.79 13.67
C LYS A 205 27.22 -14.80 12.63
N ASP A 206 26.68 -14.84 11.41
CA ASP A 206 27.07 -13.95 10.31
C ASP A 206 26.77 -12.47 10.65
N ALA A 207 25.66 -12.19 11.33
CA ALA A 207 25.30 -10.85 11.80
C ALA A 207 26.28 -10.34 12.86
N LYS A 208 26.63 -11.20 13.84
CA LYS A 208 27.61 -10.88 14.89
C LYS A 208 29.02 -10.65 14.33
N GLU A 209 29.40 -11.39 13.30
CA GLU A 209 30.67 -11.20 12.59
C GLU A 209 30.70 -9.85 11.85
N LYS A 210 29.62 -9.51 11.14
CA LYS A 210 29.48 -8.20 10.47
C LYS A 210 29.47 -7.03 11.46
N ASP A 211 28.84 -7.20 12.62
CA ASP A 211 28.83 -6.18 13.67
C ASP A 211 30.23 -5.96 14.25
N ARG A 212 30.98 -7.04 14.52
CA ARG A 212 32.38 -6.97 14.95
C ARG A 212 33.27 -6.28 13.92
N ASP A 213 33.11 -6.59 12.63
CA ASP A 213 33.87 -5.95 11.54
C ASP A 213 33.55 -4.44 11.42
N ARG A 214 32.27 -4.07 11.59
CA ARG A 214 31.87 -2.65 11.62
C ARG A 214 32.46 -1.92 12.83
N SER A 215 32.44 -2.55 14.01
CA SER A 215 32.99 -1.97 15.24
C SER A 215 34.50 -1.79 15.12
N SER A 216 35.23 -2.80 14.65
CA SER A 216 36.70 -2.71 14.48
C SER A 216 37.10 -1.65 13.46
N LYS A 217 36.34 -1.53 12.36
CA LYS A 217 36.56 -0.49 11.34
C LYS A 217 36.28 0.92 11.88
N LYS A 218 35.27 1.06 12.74
CA LYS A 218 34.96 2.32 13.43
C LYS A 218 36.06 2.70 14.41
N GLU A 219 36.50 1.78 15.26
CA GLU A 219 37.61 2.00 16.21
C GLU A 219 38.91 2.37 15.49
N LYS A 220 39.21 1.73 14.35
CA LYS A 220 40.39 2.07 13.55
C LYS A 220 40.31 3.50 13.00
N LYS A 221 39.15 3.91 12.49
CA LYS A 221 38.91 5.26 11.98
C LYS A 221 38.99 6.32 13.09
N ASP A 222 38.43 6.03 14.26
CA ASP A 222 38.49 6.93 15.42
C ASP A 222 39.95 7.09 15.90
N LYS A 223 40.72 6.00 15.95
CA LYS A 223 42.15 6.02 16.29
C LYS A 223 43.01 6.78 15.27
N GLU A 224 42.71 6.66 13.97
CA GLU A 224 43.39 7.46 12.93
C GLU A 224 43.09 8.95 13.10
N ARG A 225 41.84 9.31 13.38
CA ARG A 225 41.42 10.69 13.62
C ARG A 225 42.08 11.30 14.86
N ASP A 226 42.25 10.52 15.92
CA ASP A 226 42.93 10.98 17.14
C ASP A 226 44.43 11.16 16.92
N LYS A 227 45.08 10.29 16.13
CA LYS A 227 46.47 10.46 15.71
C LYS A 227 46.67 11.74 14.89
N GLU A 228 45.79 12.02 13.93
CA GLU A 228 45.84 13.25 13.14
C GLU A 228 45.77 14.50 14.04
N LYS A 229 44.85 14.50 15.02
CA LYS A 229 44.75 15.60 16.00
C LYS A 229 46.00 15.76 16.86
N GLU A 230 46.63 14.67 17.29
CA GLU A 230 47.88 14.74 18.05
C GLU A 230 49.03 15.28 17.20
N GLU A 231 49.12 14.89 15.93
CA GLU A 231 50.13 15.44 15.01
C GLU A 231 49.92 16.93 14.75
N GLU A 232 48.67 17.37 14.57
CA GLU A 232 48.33 18.80 14.47
C GLU A 232 48.75 19.58 15.72
N LYS A 233 48.40 19.10 16.92
CA LYS A 233 48.82 19.74 18.18
C LYS A 233 50.34 19.80 18.35
N LYS A 234 51.07 18.77 17.91
CA LYS A 234 52.55 18.76 17.93
C LYS A 234 53.13 19.77 16.94
N LYS A 235 52.52 19.93 15.76
CA LYS A 235 52.92 20.96 14.79
C LYS A 235 52.69 22.37 15.34
N GLU A 236 51.51 22.63 15.90
CA GLU A 236 51.20 23.92 16.54
C GLU A 236 52.11 24.23 17.73
N GLY A 237 52.42 23.23 18.57
CA GLY A 237 53.35 23.39 19.70
C GLY A 237 54.77 23.71 19.25
N LYS A 238 55.25 23.09 18.16
CA LYS A 238 56.55 23.42 17.55
C LYS A 238 56.56 24.83 16.97
N GLU A 239 55.49 25.27 16.32
CA GLU A 239 55.38 26.64 15.82
C GLU A 239 55.40 27.68 16.96
N LYS A 240 54.66 27.44 18.04
CA LYS A 240 54.69 28.32 19.22
C LYS A 240 56.09 28.41 19.84
N LYS A 241 56.77 27.27 20.01
CA LYS A 241 58.14 27.25 20.56
C LYS A 241 59.16 27.92 19.63
N LYS A 242 58.94 27.88 18.32
CA LYS A 242 59.77 28.61 17.33
C LYS A 242 59.53 30.12 17.40
N LYS A 243 58.29 30.56 17.66
CA LYS A 243 57.97 31.97 17.91
C LYS A 243 58.58 32.50 19.22
N GLU A 244 58.56 31.71 20.30
CA GLU A 244 59.19 32.12 21.57
C GLU A 244 60.72 32.22 21.46
N LYS A 245 61.39 31.28 20.77
CA LYS A 245 62.84 31.38 20.52
C LYS A 245 63.23 32.54 19.59
N GLY A 246 62.36 32.95 18.67
CA GLY A 246 62.57 34.13 17.84
C GLY A 246 62.33 35.46 18.57
N GLY A 247 61.67 35.43 19.74
CA GLY A 247 61.50 36.61 20.60
C GLY A 247 62.77 36.95 21.39
N ASP A 248 63.51 35.92 21.82
CA ASP A 248 64.74 36.07 22.63
C ASP A 248 65.92 36.66 21.82
N GLU A 249 65.96 36.44 20.49
CA GLU A 249 66.90 37.12 19.59
C GLU A 249 66.49 38.56 19.24
N SER A 250 65.27 39.00 19.58
CA SER A 250 64.80 40.38 19.37
C SER A 250 64.99 41.30 20.57
N GLU A 251 65.17 40.75 21.78
CA GLU A 251 65.58 41.53 22.95
C GLU A 251 67.10 41.74 23.04
N SER A 252 67.94 40.88 22.43
CA SER A 252 69.39 41.13 22.37
C SER A 252 69.82 42.08 21.22
N ALA A 253 68.94 42.33 20.26
CA ALA A 253 69.18 43.28 19.15
C ALA A 253 68.71 44.72 19.45
N SER A 254 67.96 44.95 20.53
CA SER A 254 67.45 46.29 20.90
C SER A 254 68.25 47.01 22.00
N GLU A 255 69.25 46.36 22.63
CA GLU A 255 70.20 47.02 23.55
C GLU A 255 71.53 47.42 22.87
N ALA A 256 71.78 47.07 21.60
CA ALA A 256 73.01 47.42 20.89
C ALA A 256 72.93 48.70 20.04
N GLU A 257 71.74 49.28 19.85
CA GLU A 257 71.54 50.52 19.07
C GLU A 257 71.38 51.79 19.93
N GLY A 258 71.58 51.70 21.25
CA GLY A 258 71.46 52.82 22.20
C GLY A 258 72.76 53.48 22.65
N VAL A 259 73.95 53.01 22.21
CA VAL A 259 75.25 53.47 22.77
C VAL A 259 76.16 54.18 21.75
N ALA A 260 75.71 54.41 20.51
CA ALA A 260 76.51 55.13 19.50
C ALA A 260 76.15 56.61 19.32
N GLU A 261 75.18 57.16 20.07
CA GLU A 261 74.84 58.59 20.08
C GLU A 261 75.27 59.29 21.39
N ALA A 262 76.50 59.02 21.85
CA ALA A 262 77.10 59.71 23.00
C ALA A 262 78.64 59.84 22.93
N ALA A 263 79.24 59.78 21.74
CA ALA A 263 80.69 59.97 21.56
C ALA A 263 81.03 60.80 20.31
N ALA A 264 80.35 61.94 20.16
CA ALA A 264 80.82 63.07 19.36
C ALA A 264 80.30 64.38 19.98
N ALA A 265 80.85 64.72 21.15
CA ALA A 265 80.80 66.06 21.71
C ALA A 265 82.24 66.50 21.96
N ALA A 266 82.76 67.41 21.13
CA ALA A 266 83.88 68.31 21.42
C ALA A 266 84.25 69.11 20.16
#